data_AF-A0A377ZYA0-F1
#
_entry.id   AF-A0A377ZYA0-F1
#
_cell.length_a   1.000
_cell.length_b   1.000
_cell.length_c   1.000
_cell.angle_alpha   90.00
_cell.angle_beta   90.00
_cell.angle_gamma   90.00
#
_symmetry.space_group_name_H-M   'P 1'
#
loop_
_entity.id
_entity.type
_entity.pdbx_description
1 polymer ?
#
loop_
_entity_poly.entity_id
_entity_poly.type
_entity_poly.pdbx_seq_one_letter_code
_entity_poly.pdbx_strand_id
1 'polypeptide(L)'
;MQLNEKGYYFAVLVLGLFAAASYQKTVRDKYEAIPTTALYYTTCLVVFVIAVGLLVIGLWNATLLLSEKGFYGLAYFLSLFGAVAVQKNVRDVWDPTRLREPLSVTEEGPET
;
A
#
# COMPACT_ATOMS: atom_id res chain seq x y z
N MET A 1 -26.83 5.68 -6.80
CA MET A 1 -25.65 5.86 -7.65
C MET A 1 -25.85 5.16 -8.98
N GLN A 2 -25.60 5.88 -10.07
CA GLN A 2 -25.48 5.27 -11.40
C GLN A 2 -24.25 4.35 -11.45
N LEU A 3 -24.24 3.40 -12.39
CA LEU A 3 -23.16 2.42 -12.50
C LEU A 3 -21.79 3.08 -12.78
N ASN A 4 -21.78 4.17 -13.55
CA ASN A 4 -20.60 5.01 -13.79
C ASN A 4 -19.99 5.55 -12.48
N GLU A 5 -20.83 6.05 -11.58
CA GLU A 5 -20.39 6.60 -10.29
C GLU A 5 -19.76 5.51 -9.41
N LYS A 6 -20.26 4.27 -9.47
CA LYS A 6 -19.67 3.14 -8.74
C LYS A 6 -18.31 2.73 -9.31
N GLY A 7 -18.19 2.70 -10.64
CA GLY A 7 -16.92 2.41 -11.32
C GLY A 7 -15.85 3.46 -11.03
N TYR A 8 -16.24 4.72 -10.88
CA TYR A 8 -15.34 5.82 -10.53
C TYR A 8 -14.61 5.57 -9.19
N TYR A 9 -15.33 5.26 -8.10
CA TYR A 9 -14.68 5.01 -6.80
C TYR A 9 -13.75 3.80 -6.83
N PHE A 10 -14.13 2.76 -7.56
CA PHE A 10 -13.27 1.59 -7.73
C PHE A 10 -11.99 1.93 -8.50
N ALA A 11 -12.09 2.68 -9.60
CA ALA A 11 -10.93 3.12 -10.38
C ALA A 11 -9.98 4.00 -9.55
N VAL A 12 -10.54 4.95 -8.77
CA VAL A 12 -9.76 5.80 -7.85
C VAL A 12 -9.08 4.99 -6.76
N LEU A 13 -9.75 3.97 -6.22
CA LEU A 13 -9.17 3.03 -5.25
C LEU A 13 -7.99 2.27 -5.84
N VAL A 14 -8.15 1.68 -7.02
CA VAL A 14 -7.07 0.92 -7.69
C VAL A 14 -5.89 1.83 -8.05
N LEU A 15 -6.17 3.03 -8.58
CA LEU A 15 -5.14 4.03 -8.88
C LEU A 15 -4.35 4.43 -7.63
N GLY A 16 -5.06 4.68 -6.52
CA GLY A 16 -4.46 5.02 -5.24
C GLY A 16 -3.58 3.92 -4.68
N LEU A 17 -4.05 2.68 -4.69
CA LEU A 17 -3.28 1.51 -4.24
C LEU A 17 -2.03 1.31 -5.08
N PHE A 18 -2.16 1.39 -6.41
CA PHE A 18 -1.04 1.25 -7.33
C PHE A 18 0.02 2.34 -7.11
N ALA A 19 -0.41 3.60 -6.99
CA ALA A 19 0.48 4.73 -6.77
C ALA A 19 1.18 4.65 -5.40
N ALA A 20 0.44 4.30 -4.34
CA ALA A 20 0.98 4.12 -3.00
C ALA A 20 1.98 2.97 -2.93
N ALA A 21 1.66 1.82 -3.54
CA ALA A 21 2.53 0.66 -3.60
C ALA A 21 3.83 0.96 -4.37
N SER A 22 3.70 1.61 -5.53
CA SER A 22 4.84 2.01 -6.35
C SER A 22 5.72 3.02 -5.61
N TYR A 23 5.12 4.03 -4.97
CA TYR A 23 5.83 5.02 -4.19
C TYR A 23 6.61 4.39 -3.02
N GLN A 24 5.98 3.50 -2.25
CA GLN A 24 6.63 2.81 -1.13
C GLN A 24 7.79 1.93 -1.58
N LYS A 25 7.62 1.21 -2.71
CA LYS A 25 8.70 0.44 -3.32
C LYS A 25 9.87 1.34 -3.71
N THR A 26 9.63 2.44 -4.42
CA THR A 26 10.70 3.36 -4.85
C THR A 26 11.43 4.01 -3.67
N VAL A 27 10.71 4.37 -2.60
CA VAL A 27 11.30 4.89 -1.36
C VAL A 27 12.24 3.85 -0.74
N ARG A 28 11.78 2.60 -0.62
CA ARG A 28 12.61 1.49 -0.12
C ARG A 28 13.83 1.26 -1.00
N ASP A 29 13.63 1.15 -2.30
CA ASP A 29 14.69 0.87 -3.27
C ASP A 29 15.79 1.94 -3.19
N LYS A 30 15.41 3.20 -2.95
CA LYS A 30 16.35 4.29 -2.68
C LYS A 30 17.16 4.10 -1.39
N TYR A 31 16.57 3.55 -0.32
CA TYR A 31 17.28 3.21 0.92
C TYR A 31 18.19 1.98 0.77
N GLU A 32 17.82 1.03 -0.09
CA GLU A 32 18.61 -0.18 -0.41
C GLU A 32 19.67 0.07 -1.50
N ALA A 33 19.88 1.33 -1.91
CA ALA A 33 20.81 1.74 -2.97
C ALA A 33 20.55 1.07 -4.35
N ILE A 34 19.31 0.64 -4.60
CA ILE A 34 18.86 0.16 -5.90
C ILE A 34 18.65 1.40 -6.81
N PRO A 35 19.12 1.38 -8.07
CA PRO A 35 18.99 2.51 -8.97
C PRO A 35 17.51 2.84 -9.22
N THR A 36 17.10 4.05 -8.82
CA THR A 36 15.74 4.57 -9.02
C THR A 36 15.79 5.94 -9.68
N THR A 37 14.78 6.23 -10.50
CA THR A 37 14.66 7.53 -11.18
C THR A 37 13.86 8.50 -10.33
N ALA A 38 14.42 9.68 -10.05
CA ALA A 38 13.73 10.75 -9.30
C ALA A 38 12.38 11.13 -9.92
N LEU A 39 12.28 11.10 -11.26
CA LEU A 39 11.05 11.38 -12.00
C LEU A 39 9.93 10.36 -11.70
N TYR A 40 10.27 9.08 -11.56
CA TYR A 40 9.29 8.04 -11.22
C TYR A 40 8.75 8.24 -9.80
N TYR A 41 9.66 8.50 -8.85
CA TYR A 41 9.31 8.82 -7.46
C TYR A 41 8.31 9.98 -7.36
N THR A 42 8.60 11.11 -8.02
CA THR A 42 7.72 12.28 -7.99
C THR A 42 6.39 12.02 -8.71
N THR A 43 6.41 11.26 -9.81
CA THR A 43 5.19 10.92 -10.55
C THR A 43 4.26 10.05 -9.71
N CYS A 44 4.77 9.02 -9.03
CA CYS A 44 3.98 8.19 -8.13
C CYS A 44 3.37 9.00 -6.98
N LEU A 45 4.13 9.94 -6.41
CA LEU A 45 3.63 10.84 -5.37
C LEU A 45 2.49 11.73 -5.88
N VAL A 46 2.66 12.36 -7.04
CA VAL A 46 1.63 13.22 -7.66
C VAL A 46 0.36 12.42 -7.97
N VAL A 47 0.49 11.25 -8.58
CA VAL A 47 -0.65 10.38 -8.89
C VAL A 47 -1.37 9.94 -7.63
N PHE A 48 -0.64 9.63 -6.55
CA PHE A 48 -1.25 9.29 -5.26
C PHE A 48 -2.05 10.46 -4.68
N VAL A 49 -1.51 11.68 -4.70
CA VAL A 49 -2.21 12.88 -4.24
C VAL A 49 -3.47 13.14 -5.09
N ILE A 50 -3.38 12.97 -6.41
CA ILE A 50 -4.54 13.10 -7.31
C ILE A 50 -5.61 12.04 -6.97
N ALA A 51 -5.23 10.79 -6.71
CA ALA A 51 -6.18 9.74 -6.34
C ALA A 51 -6.92 10.07 -5.04
N VAL A 52 -6.20 10.55 -4.02
CA VAL A 52 -6.82 11.00 -2.76
C VAL A 52 -7.72 12.21 -2.98
N GLY A 53 -7.28 13.18 -3.79
CA GLY A 53 -8.08 14.36 -4.14
C GLY A 53 -9.38 14.00 -4.87
N LEU A 54 -9.31 13.09 -5.84
CA LEU A 54 -10.47 12.57 -6.57
C LEU A 54 -11.45 11.84 -5.64
N LEU A 55 -10.95 11.05 -4.68
CA LEU A 55 -11.80 10.41 -3.67
C LEU A 55 -12.55 11.45 -2.84
N VAL A 56 -11.86 12.48 -2.34
CA VAL A 56 -12.45 13.55 -1.52
C VAL A 56 -13.49 14.33 -2.32
N ILE A 57 -13.16 14.75 -3.55
CA ILE A 57 -14.08 15.50 -4.42
C ILE A 57 -15.30 14.63 -4.78
N GLY A 58 -15.09 13.36 -5.11
CA GLY A 58 -16.16 12.41 -5.38
C GLY A 58 -17.12 12.28 -4.20
N LEU A 59 -16.58 12.01 -3.01
CA LEU A 59 -17.39 11.87 -1.79
C LEU A 59 -18.09 13.18 -1.40
N TRP A 60 -17.47 14.33 -1.63
CA TRP A 60 -18.08 15.63 -1.40
C TRP A 60 -19.32 15.82 -2.29
N ASN A 61 -19.18 15.55 -3.59
CA ASN A 61 -20.24 15.74 -4.56
C ASN A 61 -21.32 14.63 -4.55
N ALA A 62 -21.03 13.47 -3.95
CA ALA A 62 -21.97 12.36 -3.92
C ALA A 62 -23.20 12.68 -3.07
N THR A 63 -24.39 12.41 -3.61
CA THR A 63 -25.67 12.42 -2.88
C THR A 63 -25.85 11.11 -2.10
N LEU A 64 -24.89 10.79 -1.23
CA LEU A 64 -24.88 9.61 -0.33
C LEU A 64 -25.15 10.06 1.11
N LEU A 65 -25.63 9.13 1.95
CA LEU A 65 -25.67 9.35 3.39
C LEU A 65 -24.26 9.55 3.96
N LEU A 66 -24.15 10.33 5.03
CA LEU A 66 -22.86 10.64 5.65
C LEU A 66 -22.13 9.37 6.14
N SER A 67 -22.88 8.39 6.63
CA SER A 67 -22.36 7.07 7.03
C SER A 67 -21.76 6.29 5.86
N GLU A 68 -22.41 6.31 4.68
CA GLU A 68 -21.91 5.67 3.47
C GLU A 68 -20.62 6.34 2.98
N LYS A 69 -20.56 7.69 3.04
CA LYS A 69 -19.34 8.43 2.69
C LYS A 69 -18.17 8.06 3.60
N GLY A 70 -18.43 7.97 4.91
CA GLY A 70 -17.45 7.51 5.89
C GLY A 70 -16.97 6.09 5.62
N PHE A 71 -17.88 5.19 5.22
CA PHE A 71 -17.55 3.81 4.87
C PHE A 71 -16.58 3.74 3.68
N TYR A 72 -16.80 4.51 2.61
CA TYR A 72 -15.89 4.55 1.47
C TYR A 72 -14.49 5.07 1.84
N GLY A 73 -14.42 6.14 2.64
CA GLY A 73 -13.16 6.68 3.13
C GLY A 73 -12.39 5.67 3.99
N LEU A 74 -13.08 5.03 4.93
CA LEU A 74 -12.49 3.99 5.79
C LEU A 74 -12.02 2.79 4.98
N ALA A 75 -12.83 2.30 4.03
CA ALA A 75 -12.47 1.17 3.17
C ALA A 75 -11.24 1.47 2.31
N TYR A 76 -11.13 2.69 1.77
CA TYR A 76 -9.95 3.13 1.03
C TYR A 76 -8.70 3.12 1.93
N PHE A 77 -8.79 3.66 3.15
CA PHE A 77 -7.69 3.68 4.10
C PHE A 77 -7.24 2.27 4.53
N LEU A 78 -8.20 1.39 4.86
CA LEU A 78 -7.92 0.00 5.19
C LEU A 78 -7.29 -0.76 4.02
N SER A 79 -7.70 -0.46 2.78
CA SER A 79 -7.10 -1.04 1.58
C SER A 79 -5.64 -0.60 1.43
N LEU A 80 -5.33 0.68 1.66
CA LEU A 80 -3.94 1.18 1.67
C LEU A 80 -3.10 0.46 2.72
N PHE A 81 -3.62 0.36 3.95
CA PHE A 81 -2.96 -0.36 5.03
C PHE A 81 -2.70 -1.83 4.67
N GLY A 82 -3.71 -2.52 4.14
CA GLY A 82 -3.58 -3.90 3.67
C GLY A 82 -2.51 -4.05 2.58
N ALA A 83 -2.48 -3.14 1.60
CA ALA A 83 -1.46 -3.14 0.56
C ALA A 83 -0.04 -2.96 1.12
N VAL A 84 0.15 -2.07 2.11
CA VAL A 84 1.44 -1.87 2.79
C VAL A 84 1.84 -3.12 3.57
N ALA A 85 0.89 -3.71 4.31
CA ALA A 85 1.13 -4.91 5.10
C ALA A 85 1.54 -6.09 4.22
N VAL A 86 0.86 -6.30 3.08
CA VAL A 86 1.22 -7.32 2.09
C VAL A 86 2.60 -7.05 1.49
N GLN A 87 2.91 -5.80 1.12
CA GLN A 87 4.23 -5.45 0.58
C GLN A 87 5.36 -5.74 1.57
N LYS A 88 5.16 -5.41 2.85
CA LYS A 88 6.12 -5.71 3.92
C LYS A 88 6.24 -7.21 4.13
N ASN A 89 5.11 -7.93 4.23
CA ASN A 89 5.12 -9.38 4.43
C ASN A 89 5.85 -10.13 3.29
N VAL A 90 5.53 -9.81 2.03
CA VAL A 90 6.20 -10.40 0.87
C VAL A 90 7.70 -10.10 0.85
N ARG A 91 8.09 -8.88 1.23
CA ARG A 91 9.51 -8.50 1.37
C ARG A 91 10.20 -9.33 2.45
N ASP A 92 9.59 -9.43 3.62
CA ASP A 92 10.20 -10.09 4.79
C ASP A 92 10.43 -11.58 4.55
N VAL A 93 9.61 -12.22 3.70
CA VAL A 93 9.81 -13.61 3.25
C VAL A 93 11.00 -13.77 2.30
N TRP A 94 11.28 -12.75 1.49
CA TRP A 94 12.36 -12.79 0.50
C TRP A 94 13.73 -12.38 1.06
N ASP A 95 13.78 -11.90 2.30
CA ASP A 95 15.02 -11.44 2.95
C ASP A 95 16.05 -12.59 3.06
N PRO A 96 17.12 -12.60 2.24
CA PRO A 96 18.08 -13.70 2.17
C PRO A 96 18.85 -13.91 3.48
N THR A 97 18.89 -12.88 4.33
CA THR A 97 19.55 -12.92 5.63
C THR A 97 18.81 -13.81 6.63
N ARG A 98 17.47 -13.96 6.52
CA ARG A 98 16.69 -14.89 7.36
C ARG A 98 16.79 -16.35 6.91
N LEU A 99 17.09 -16.60 5.64
CA LEU A 99 17.34 -17.95 5.12
C LEU A 99 18.70 -18.52 5.58
N ARG A 100 19.56 -17.68 6.17
CA ARG A 100 20.89 -18.04 6.67
C ARG A 100 20.97 -18.23 8.19
N GLU A 101 19.86 -18.10 8.90
CA GLU A 101 19.79 -18.46 10.31
C GLU A 101 19.51 -19.97 10.36
N PRO A 102 20.53 -20.84 10.55
CA PRO A 102 20.22 -22.22 10.93
C PRO A 102 19.42 -22.11 12.22
N LEU A 103 18.41 -22.97 12.37
CA LEU A 103 17.70 -23.18 13.63
C LEU A 103 18.71 -23.63 14.70
N SER A 104 19.46 -22.69 15.26
CA SER A 104 20.24 -22.83 16.47
C SER A 104 19.31 -22.31 17.57
N VAL A 105 18.89 -23.04 18.59
CA VAL A 105 19.41 -24.23 19.24
C VAL A 105 18.24 -24.77 20.08
N THR A 106 18.05 -26.09 20.17
CA THR A 106 17.86 -26.75 21.47
C THR A 106 18.34 -28.20 21.35
N GLU A 107 19.65 -28.39 21.19
CA GLU A 107 20.23 -29.59 21.80
C GLU A 107 20.32 -29.28 23.29
N GLU A 108 19.30 -29.69 24.03
CA GLU A 108 19.38 -29.86 25.48
C GLU A 108 20.36 -31.01 25.76
N GLY A 109 21.62 -30.65 25.90
CA GLY A 109 22.61 -31.36 26.70
C GLY A 109 23.56 -30.29 27.23
N PRO A 110 23.88 -30.25 28.54
CA PRO A 110 24.48 -31.39 29.22
C PRO A 110 24.07 -31.54 30.71
N GLU A 111 24.36 -32.69 31.32
CA GLU A 111 25.26 -32.83 32.48
C GLU A 111 25.07 -34.19 33.18
N THR A 112 26.22 -34.85 33.42
CA THR A 112 26.49 -36.12 34.14
C THR A 112 26.32 -37.43 33.39
#